data_AF-A0AAU4MM48-F1
#
_entry.id   AF-A0AAU4MM48-F1
#
_cell.length_a   1.000
_cell.length_b   1.000
_cell.length_c   1.000
_cell.angle_alpha   90.00
_cell.angle_beta   90.00
_cell.angle_gamma   90.00
#
_symmetry.space_group_name_H-M   'P 1'
#
loop_
_entity.id
_entity.type
_entity.pdbx_description
1 polymer ?
#
loop_
_entity_poly.entity_id
_entity_poly.type
_entity_poly.pdbx_seq_one_letter_code
_entity_poly.pdbx_strand_id
1 'polypeptide(L)'
;MTYTVDFVTVSTVGLESSPVADALAGLRANEARYFKNKYDHVFTVEPASDAKAAVEWVHRILAEERDIVISSRPLEATAFQVENIRMAYVFYESGLSINVMYTVDDAKKRAVGFKLSEGMEVPEELASRFKFARQKSKLAGTIRGSFFVVKNEY
;
A
#
# COMPACT_ATOMS: atom_id res chain seq x y z
N MET A 1 -8.23 3.82 15.79
CA MET A 1 -7.37 3.02 16.72
C MET A 1 -6.53 2.04 15.93
N THR A 2 -5.24 1.99 16.21
CA THR A 2 -4.27 1.06 15.59
C THR A 2 -4.52 -0.38 16.01
N TYR A 3 -4.34 -1.32 15.08
CA TYR A 3 -4.42 -2.75 15.37
C TYR A 3 -3.50 -3.59 14.47
N THR A 4 -3.18 -4.79 14.94
CA THR A 4 -2.33 -5.75 14.21
C THR A 4 -3.10 -6.45 13.11
N VAL A 5 -2.52 -6.51 11.91
CA VAL A 5 -3.08 -7.29 10.80
C VAL A 5 -2.70 -8.76 10.97
N ASP A 6 -3.69 -9.61 11.28
CA ASP A 6 -3.52 -11.06 11.28
C ASP A 6 -3.56 -11.61 9.85
N PHE A 7 -2.51 -12.35 9.46
CA PHE A 7 -2.40 -12.99 8.14
C PHE A 7 -2.71 -14.49 8.16
N VAL A 8 -3.01 -15.06 9.32
CA VAL A 8 -3.55 -16.41 9.50
C VAL A 8 -5.07 -16.37 9.42
N THR A 9 -5.70 -15.41 10.10
CA THR A 9 -7.14 -15.16 10.06
C THR A 9 -7.41 -13.82 9.37
N VAL A 10 -7.63 -13.85 8.06
CA VAL A 10 -7.83 -12.63 7.26
C VAL A 10 -9.17 -11.99 7.61
N SER A 11 -9.13 -10.71 7.98
CA SER A 11 -10.29 -9.90 8.38
C SER A 11 -10.47 -8.71 7.45
N THR A 12 -11.73 -8.38 7.13
CA THR A 12 -12.13 -7.20 6.34
C THR A 12 -12.37 -5.95 7.18
N VAL A 13 -12.18 -6.03 8.50
CA VAL A 13 -12.31 -4.87 9.40
C VAL A 13 -11.52 -3.68 8.86
N GLY A 14 -12.18 -2.51 8.81
CA GLY A 14 -11.64 -1.25 8.29
C GLY A 14 -11.67 -1.10 6.77
N LEU A 15 -12.06 -2.14 6.03
CA LEU A 15 -12.07 -2.20 4.56
C LEU A 15 -13.46 -2.51 3.98
N GLU A 16 -14.49 -2.60 4.82
CA GLU A 16 -15.81 -3.12 4.48
C GLU A 16 -16.54 -2.29 3.41
N SER A 17 -16.19 -1.01 3.28
CA SER A 17 -16.78 -0.14 2.26
C SER A 17 -16.18 -0.36 0.86
N SER A 18 -15.09 -1.12 0.74
CA SER A 18 -14.51 -1.48 -0.55
C SER A 18 -15.41 -2.47 -1.29
N PRO A 19 -15.69 -2.29 -2.59
CA PRO A 19 -16.41 -3.28 -3.40
C PRO A 19 -15.63 -4.59 -3.58
N VAL A 20 -14.33 -4.60 -3.22
CA VAL A 20 -13.44 -5.77 -3.26
C VAL A 20 -12.82 -6.05 -1.88
N ALA A 21 -13.59 -5.82 -0.80
CA ALA A 21 -13.11 -5.90 0.58
C ALA A 21 -12.32 -7.16 0.92
N ASP A 22 -12.80 -8.36 0.52
CA ASP A 22 -12.10 -9.62 0.77
C ASP A 22 -10.73 -9.68 0.08
N ALA A 23 -10.66 -9.25 -1.18
CA ALA A 23 -9.41 -9.23 -1.94
C ALA A 23 -8.41 -8.19 -1.39
N LEU A 24 -8.91 -7.02 -0.97
CA LEU A 24 -8.10 -5.97 -0.36
C LEU A 24 -7.59 -6.40 1.02
N ALA A 25 -8.42 -7.04 1.84
CA ALA A 25 -8.03 -7.63 3.11
C ALA A 25 -6.96 -8.71 2.92
N GLY A 26 -7.12 -9.56 1.90
CA GLY A 26 -6.13 -10.54 1.48
C GLY A 26 -4.80 -9.91 1.05
N LEU A 27 -4.84 -8.80 0.32
CA LEU A 27 -3.67 -8.02 -0.06
C LEU A 27 -2.98 -7.43 1.17
N ARG A 28 -3.72 -6.79 2.08
CA ARG A 28 -3.22 -6.26 3.36
C ARG A 28 -2.56 -7.35 4.21
N ALA A 29 -3.21 -8.51 4.34
CA ALA A 29 -2.66 -9.68 5.03
C ALA A 29 -1.39 -10.24 4.35
N ASN A 30 -1.33 -10.22 3.02
CA ASN A 30 -0.14 -10.62 2.28
C ASN A 30 1.07 -9.73 2.61
N GLU A 31 0.87 -8.41 2.75
CA GLU A 31 1.92 -7.50 3.18
C GLU A 31 2.34 -7.79 4.63
N ALA A 32 1.39 -7.97 5.53
CA ALA A 32 1.68 -8.28 6.93
C ALA A 32 2.55 -9.54 7.08
N ARG A 33 2.20 -10.61 6.34
CA ARG A 33 3.01 -11.84 6.30
C ARG A 33 4.42 -11.60 5.76
N TYR A 34 4.57 -10.78 4.72
CA TYR A 34 5.89 -10.46 4.16
C TYR A 34 6.77 -9.78 5.20
N PHE A 35 6.26 -8.76 5.90
CA PHE A 35 7.04 -8.06 6.93
C PHE A 35 7.38 -8.95 8.13
N LYS A 36 6.44 -9.80 8.55
CA LYS A 36 6.71 -10.76 9.62
C LYS A 36 7.81 -11.75 9.22
N ASN A 37 7.73 -12.33 8.03
CA ASN A 37 8.69 -13.34 7.60
C ASN A 37 10.07 -12.77 7.27
N LYS A 38 10.12 -11.56 6.69
CA LYS A 38 11.38 -10.98 6.21
C LYS A 38 12.10 -10.15 7.27
N TYR A 39 11.35 -9.40 8.10
CA TYR A 39 11.92 -8.42 9.03
C TYR A 39 11.56 -8.70 10.51
N ASP A 40 10.86 -9.80 10.78
CA ASP A 40 10.24 -10.08 12.09
C ASP A 40 9.32 -8.95 12.60
N HIS A 41 8.83 -8.11 11.69
CA HIS A 41 8.04 -6.92 12.02
C HIS A 41 6.55 -7.24 12.11
N VAL A 42 5.90 -6.74 13.17
CA VAL A 42 4.45 -6.84 13.33
C VAL A 42 3.78 -5.69 12.60
N PHE A 43 3.15 -6.01 11.47
CA PHE A 43 2.46 -5.03 10.63
C PHE A 43 1.13 -4.60 11.30
N THR A 44 1.00 -3.32 11.56
CA THR A 44 -0.20 -2.70 12.12
C THR A 44 -0.76 -1.67 11.16
N VAL A 45 -2.05 -1.40 11.28
CA VAL A 45 -2.78 -0.38 10.53
C VAL A 45 -3.69 0.40 11.46
N GLU A 46 -4.06 1.61 11.04
CA GLU A 46 -5.08 2.41 11.69
C GLU A 46 -5.95 3.11 10.63
N PRO A 47 -7.15 3.60 11.02
CA PRO A 47 -8.00 4.37 10.11
C PRO A 47 -7.23 5.52 9.48
N ALA A 48 -7.44 5.77 8.19
CA ALA A 48 -6.72 6.84 7.47
C ALA A 48 -6.98 8.24 8.07
N SER A 49 -8.12 8.43 8.75
CA SER A 49 -8.41 9.65 9.51
C SER A 49 -7.46 9.90 10.68
N ASP A 50 -6.89 8.83 11.24
CA ASP A 50 -5.98 8.85 12.37
C ASP A 50 -4.52 8.91 11.86
N ALA A 51 -4.22 8.24 10.74
CA ALA A 51 -2.90 8.20 10.10
C ALA A 51 -2.65 9.30 9.04
N LYS A 52 -3.12 10.53 9.27
CA LYS A 52 -3.04 11.64 8.29
C LYS A 52 -1.62 11.90 7.77
N ALA A 53 -0.63 11.90 8.64
CA ALA A 53 0.76 12.16 8.25
C ALA A 53 1.31 11.12 7.24
N ALA A 54 0.93 9.85 7.39
CA ALA A 54 1.33 8.81 6.45
C ALA A 54 0.65 9.01 5.09
N VAL A 55 -0.66 9.30 5.11
CA VAL A 55 -1.44 9.56 3.88
C VAL A 55 -0.89 10.78 3.14
N GLU A 56 -0.70 11.90 3.84
CA GLU A 56 -0.17 13.14 3.29
C GLU A 56 1.24 12.95 2.71
N TRP A 57 2.11 12.20 3.37
CA TRP A 57 3.45 11.91 2.87
C TRP A 57 3.42 11.12 1.56
N VAL A 58 2.61 10.05 1.49
CA VAL A 58 2.44 9.27 0.25
C VAL A 58 1.84 10.14 -0.86
N HIS A 59 0.81 10.93 -0.56
CA HIS A 59 0.14 11.80 -1.53
C HIS A 59 1.08 12.89 -2.06
N ARG A 60 1.89 13.50 -1.20
CA ARG A 60 2.90 14.49 -1.61
C ARG A 60 3.91 13.88 -2.58
N ILE A 61 4.44 12.69 -2.30
CA ILE A 61 5.37 12.00 -3.20
C ILE A 61 4.70 11.73 -4.55
N LEU A 62 3.47 11.23 -4.57
CA LEU A 62 2.73 10.96 -5.82
C LEU A 62 2.53 12.22 -6.67
N ALA A 63 2.12 13.33 -6.04
CA ALA A 63 1.87 14.60 -6.70
C ALA A 63 3.17 15.21 -7.25
N GLU A 64 4.21 15.31 -6.41
CA GLU A 64 5.46 15.98 -6.80
C GLU A 64 6.32 15.13 -7.76
N GLU A 65 6.31 13.80 -7.64
CA GLU A 65 7.09 12.94 -8.53
C GLU A 65 6.45 12.77 -9.91
N ARG A 66 5.13 12.66 -9.96
CA ARG A 66 4.43 12.15 -11.14
C ARG A 66 3.11 12.86 -11.44
N ASP A 67 2.72 13.91 -10.72
CA ASP A 67 1.42 14.57 -10.91
C ASP A 67 0.27 13.55 -10.84
N ILE A 68 0.28 12.72 -9.79
CA ILE A 68 -0.74 11.71 -9.52
C ILE A 68 -1.53 12.13 -8.28
N VAL A 69 -2.84 12.23 -8.44
CA VAL A 69 -3.81 12.39 -7.35
C VAL A 69 -4.74 11.19 -7.36
N ILE A 70 -4.80 10.46 -6.25
CA ILE A 70 -5.66 9.28 -6.13
C ILE A 70 -7.08 9.75 -5.81
N SER A 71 -8.02 9.39 -6.68
CA SER A 71 -9.44 9.74 -6.57
C SER A 71 -10.14 8.97 -5.46
N SER A 72 -9.72 7.72 -5.24
CA SER A 72 -10.32 6.84 -4.25
C SER A 72 -10.02 7.30 -2.82
N ARG A 73 -11.00 7.13 -1.92
CA ARG A 73 -10.86 7.47 -0.51
C ARG A 73 -9.87 6.53 0.20
N PRO A 74 -8.90 7.05 0.97
CA PRO A 74 -8.08 6.22 1.85
C PRO A 74 -8.93 5.64 2.98
N LEU A 75 -8.81 4.34 3.25
CA LEU A 75 -9.50 3.66 4.35
C LEU A 75 -8.59 3.48 5.55
N GLU A 76 -7.37 2.99 5.30
CA GLU A 76 -6.38 2.74 6.33
C GLU A 76 -4.98 3.09 5.86
N ALA A 77 -4.11 3.39 6.82
CA ALA A 77 -2.71 3.60 6.56
C ALA A 77 -1.83 3.12 7.71
N THR A 78 -0.53 3.05 7.43
CA THR A 78 0.50 2.78 8.42
C THR A 78 1.82 3.38 7.97
N ALA A 79 2.66 3.76 8.93
CA ALA A 79 4.03 4.16 8.70
C ALA A 79 4.91 3.57 9.80
N PHE A 80 6.04 3.01 9.40
CA PHE A 80 6.98 2.34 10.31
C PHE A 80 8.37 2.32 9.69
N GLN A 81 9.35 1.91 10.47
CA GLN A 81 10.70 1.69 9.99
C GLN A 81 11.11 0.24 10.22
N VAL A 82 11.66 -0.39 9.18
CA VAL A 82 12.36 -1.67 9.27
C VAL A 82 13.79 -1.44 8.81
N GLU A 83 14.76 -1.84 9.62
CA GLU A 83 16.18 -1.59 9.35
C GLU A 83 16.43 -0.09 9.05
N ASN A 84 17.05 0.23 7.91
CA ASN A 84 17.31 1.57 7.39
C ASN A 84 16.25 2.06 6.39
N ILE A 85 15.06 1.46 6.39
CA ILE A 85 14.00 1.73 5.41
C ILE A 85 12.75 2.25 6.11
N ARG A 86 12.40 3.51 5.82
CA ARG A 86 11.10 4.07 6.18
C ARG A 86 10.06 3.52 5.21
N MET A 87 9.02 2.91 5.76
CA MET A 87 7.91 2.33 5.02
C MET A 87 6.64 3.10 5.33
N ALA A 88 5.80 3.31 4.32
CA ALA A 88 4.41 3.68 4.51
C ALA A 88 3.52 2.86 3.58
N TYR A 89 2.30 2.60 4.02
CA TYR A 89 1.25 1.96 3.24
C TYR A 89 -0.04 2.76 3.38
N VAL A 90 -0.79 2.86 2.28
CA VAL A 90 -2.16 3.38 2.25
C VAL A 90 -3.03 2.40 1.48
N PHE A 91 -4.14 1.99 2.07
CA PHE A 91 -5.15 1.12 1.48
C PHE A 91 -6.40 1.95 1.14
N TYR A 92 -6.83 1.88 -0.11
CA TYR A 92 -7.89 2.71 -0.64
C TYR A 92 -9.16 1.90 -0.89
N GLU A 93 -10.30 2.58 -0.84
CA GLU A 93 -11.63 2.01 -1.03
C GLU A 93 -11.78 1.26 -2.36
N SER A 94 -11.08 1.69 -3.42
CA SER A 94 -11.11 1.02 -4.74
C SER A 94 -10.49 -0.38 -4.75
N GLY A 95 -9.75 -0.78 -3.71
CA GLY A 95 -8.93 -1.99 -3.71
C GLY A 95 -7.45 -1.72 -4.02
N LEU A 96 -7.06 -0.46 -4.24
CA LEU A 96 -5.67 -0.07 -4.44
C LEU A 96 -4.92 -0.08 -3.10
N SER A 97 -3.71 -0.62 -3.11
CA SER A 97 -2.71 -0.41 -2.07
C SER A 97 -1.52 0.32 -2.67
N ILE A 98 -1.07 1.39 -2.01
CA ILE A 98 0.14 2.11 -2.35
C ILE A 98 1.11 1.97 -1.20
N ASN A 99 2.37 1.67 -1.52
CA ASN A 99 3.45 1.71 -0.55
C ASN A 99 4.56 2.67 -0.95
N VAL A 100 5.24 3.20 0.04
CA VAL A 100 6.49 3.94 -0.13
C VAL A 100 7.57 3.15 0.59
N MET A 101 8.64 2.84 -0.13
CA MET A 101 9.90 2.34 0.41
C MET A 101 10.90 3.47 0.33
N TYR A 102 11.38 3.96 1.48
CA TYR A 102 12.26 5.12 1.55
C TYR A 102 13.50 4.81 2.38
N THR A 103 14.55 4.36 1.71
CA THR A 103 15.88 4.14 2.29
C THR A 103 16.48 5.45 2.79
N VAL A 104 17.02 5.41 4.00
CA VAL A 104 17.59 6.58 4.70
C VAL A 104 18.96 6.98 4.12
N ASP A 105 19.75 6.01 3.67
CA ASP A 105 21.16 6.15 3.29
C ASP A 105 21.44 6.03 1.78
N ASP A 106 20.48 5.53 1.00
CA ASP A 106 20.64 5.32 -0.44
C ASP A 106 19.42 5.80 -1.23
N ALA A 107 19.46 7.03 -1.74
CA ALA A 107 18.35 7.61 -2.50
C ALA A 107 17.94 6.79 -3.74
N LYS A 108 18.83 5.97 -4.31
CA LYS A 108 18.54 5.16 -5.50
C LYS A 108 17.62 3.96 -5.21
N LYS A 109 17.39 3.63 -3.94
CA LYS A 109 16.54 2.53 -3.50
C LYS A 109 15.19 2.99 -2.95
N ARG A 110 14.80 4.23 -3.25
CA ARG A 110 13.49 4.79 -2.89
C ARG A 110 12.47 4.52 -4.00
N ALA A 111 11.31 3.99 -3.66
CA ALA A 111 10.29 3.66 -4.65
C ALA A 111 8.87 3.79 -4.09
N VAL A 112 7.93 4.08 -4.99
CA VAL A 112 6.50 3.92 -4.75
C VAL A 112 6.02 2.68 -5.48
N GLY A 113 5.36 1.77 -4.77
CA GLY A 113 4.72 0.59 -5.34
C GLY A 113 3.20 0.74 -5.39
N PHE A 114 2.61 0.27 -6.47
CA PHE A 114 1.16 0.11 -6.64
C PHE A 114 0.81 -1.36 -6.64
N LYS A 115 -0.23 -1.73 -5.89
CA LYS A 115 -0.81 -3.08 -5.91
C LYS A 115 -2.32 -2.95 -6.05
N LEU A 116 -2.86 -3.52 -7.13
CA LEU A 116 -4.28 -3.61 -7.37
C LEU A 116 -4.75 -4.99 -6.91
N SER A 117 -5.79 -5.00 -6.07
CA SER A 117 -6.44 -6.21 -5.60
C SER A 117 -7.08 -6.99 -6.77
N GLU A 118 -7.40 -8.25 -6.52
CA GLU A 118 -8.22 -9.03 -7.46
C GLU A 118 -9.61 -8.39 -7.59
N GLY A 119 -10.19 -8.42 -8.79
CA GLY A 119 -11.55 -7.90 -9.05
C GLY A 119 -11.67 -6.39 -9.27
N MET A 120 -10.66 -5.57 -8.97
CA MET A 120 -10.73 -4.12 -9.24
C MET A 120 -10.34 -3.75 -10.68
N GLU A 121 -10.76 -2.58 -11.14
CA GLU A 121 -10.23 -1.99 -12.38
C GLU A 121 -8.92 -1.23 -12.13
N VAL A 122 -8.18 -0.89 -13.19
CA VAL A 122 -7.01 -0.01 -13.05
C VAL A 122 -7.52 1.43 -12.94
N PRO A 123 -7.17 2.18 -11.87
CA PRO A 123 -7.58 3.58 -11.73
C PRO A 123 -7.16 4.42 -12.94
N GLU A 124 -8.03 5.32 -13.40
CA GLU A 124 -7.82 6.14 -14.60
C GLU A 124 -6.52 6.96 -14.51
N GLU A 125 -6.24 7.51 -13.33
CA GLU A 125 -5.03 8.26 -13.02
C GLU A 125 -3.73 7.44 -13.14
N LEU A 126 -3.83 6.10 -13.19
CA LEU A 126 -2.70 5.17 -13.35
C LEU A 126 -2.70 4.42 -14.70
N ALA A 127 -3.86 4.27 -15.34
CA ALA A 127 -4.06 3.33 -16.46
C ALA A 127 -3.17 3.60 -17.68
N SER A 128 -2.99 4.88 -18.06
CA SER A 128 -2.13 5.27 -19.19
C SER A 128 -0.66 5.42 -18.82
N ARG A 129 -0.35 5.51 -17.51
CA ARG A 129 0.98 5.83 -17.00
C ARG A 129 1.80 4.58 -16.62
N PHE A 130 1.13 3.48 -16.26
CA PHE A 130 1.78 2.29 -15.73
C PHE A 130 1.35 1.01 -16.44
N LYS A 131 2.31 0.10 -16.59
CA LYS A 131 2.05 -1.30 -16.96
C LYS A 131 2.02 -2.13 -15.68
N PHE A 132 1.00 -2.99 -15.56
CA PHE A 132 0.79 -3.82 -14.39
C PHE A 132 1.11 -5.28 -14.69
N ALA A 133 2.08 -5.83 -13.95
CA ALA A 133 2.41 -7.26 -13.99
C ALA A 133 1.49 -8.03 -13.04
N ARG A 134 1.13 -9.28 -13.38
CA ARG A 134 0.28 -10.13 -12.55
C ARG A 134 1.13 -11.13 -11.76
N GLN A 135 0.78 -11.32 -10.50
CA GLN A 135 1.32 -12.39 -9.65
C GLN A 135 0.18 -13.05 -8.87
N LYS A 136 0.34 -14.33 -8.51
CA LYS A 136 -0.63 -15.07 -7.70
C LYS A 136 -0.20 -15.08 -6.24
N SER A 137 -1.14 -14.85 -5.35
CA SER A 137 -1.00 -14.96 -3.89
C SER A 137 -2.04 -15.91 -3.35
N LYS A 138 -1.64 -16.75 -2.37
CA LYS A 138 -2.58 -17.58 -1.61
C LYS A 138 -3.56 -16.76 -0.77
N LEU A 139 -3.15 -15.56 -0.34
CA LEU A 139 -3.96 -14.70 0.53
C LEU A 139 -4.78 -13.68 -0.27
N ALA A 140 -4.27 -13.22 -1.41
CA ALA A 140 -4.83 -12.06 -2.13
C ALA A 140 -5.32 -12.38 -3.56
N GLY A 141 -5.41 -13.66 -3.94
CA GLY A 141 -5.71 -14.05 -5.31
C GLY A 141 -4.69 -13.48 -6.30
N THR A 142 -5.16 -12.88 -7.39
CA THR A 142 -4.31 -12.21 -8.38
C THR A 142 -4.02 -10.77 -7.98
N ILE A 143 -2.75 -10.47 -7.64
CA ILE A 143 -2.27 -9.10 -7.43
C ILE A 143 -1.71 -8.59 -8.75
N ARG A 144 -2.11 -7.37 -9.14
CA ARG A 144 -1.48 -6.62 -10.23
C ARG A 144 -0.57 -5.54 -9.66
N GLY A 145 0.72 -5.61 -9.95
CA GLY A 145 1.74 -4.72 -9.39
C GLY A 145 2.40 -3.82 -10.44
N SER A 146 2.73 -2.59 -10.04
CA SER A 146 3.63 -1.69 -10.76
C SER A 146 4.40 -0.82 -9.76
N PHE A 147 5.36 -0.03 -10.22
CA PHE A 147 6.13 0.86 -9.34
C PHE A 147 6.80 2.00 -10.12
N PHE A 148 7.30 2.99 -9.39
CA PHE A 148 8.29 3.94 -9.90
C PHE A 148 9.34 4.28 -8.83
N VAL A 149 10.52 4.71 -9.28
CA VAL A 149 11.61 5.20 -8.41
C VAL A 149 11.38 6.66 -8.06
N VAL A 150 11.53 6.99 -6.78
CA VAL A 150 11.45 8.36 -6.23
C VAL A 150 12.76 9.07 -6.53
N LYS A 151 12.68 10.28 -7.09
CA LYS A 151 13.87 11.05 -7.50
C LYS A 151 14.20 12.20 -6.55
N ASN A 152 13.19 12.79 -5.91
CA ASN A 152 13.35 13.91 -4.99
C ASN A 152 13.45 13.43 -3.52
N GLU A 153 13.63 14.38 -2.61
CA GLU A 153 13.70 14.14 -1.17
C GLU A 153 12.42 14.60 -0.46
N TYR A 154 11.99 13.85 0.56
CA TYR A 154 10.68 14.00 1.20
C TYR A 154 10.73 13.64 2.68
#